data_AF-A0A2H3DYA6-F1
#
_entry.id   AF-A0A2H3DYA6-F1
#
_cell.length_a   1.000
_cell.length_b   1.000
_cell.length_c   1.000
_cell.angle_alpha   90.00
_cell.angle_beta   90.00
_cell.angle_gamma   90.00
#
_symmetry.space_group_name_H-M   'P 1'
#
loop_
_entity.id
_entity.type
_entity.pdbx_description
1 polymer ?
#
loop_
_entity_poly.entity_id
_entity_poly.type
_entity_poly.pdbx_seq_one_letter_code
_entity_poly.pdbx_strand_id
1 'polypeptide(L)'
;MIVDDGGPEPVKRAKEREETNNLVDPAIKADTGASWRGLYELVAIAMHKGAAAGSGHYIGFAIKSVFHAPVADMDINALDAIEADEDWYKFDDDKVSLFSRDKLGTLDGSSGEDSSAYVLVYQSRYKWK
;
A
#
# COMPACT_ATOMS: atom_id res chain seq x y z
N MET A 1 -10.32 -26.34 -17.89
CA MET A 1 -9.80 -24.96 -17.87
C MET A 1 -11.02 -24.06 -17.87
N ILE A 2 -11.35 -23.41 -16.76
CA ILE A 2 -12.50 -22.48 -16.72
C ILE A 2 -12.12 -21.29 -17.59
N VAL A 3 -12.88 -21.06 -18.65
CA VAL A 3 -12.67 -19.98 -19.60
C VAL A 3 -13.20 -18.71 -18.95
N ASP A 4 -12.45 -17.61 -19.01
CA ASP A 4 -12.86 -16.34 -18.42
C ASP A 4 -14.03 -15.73 -19.21
N ASP A 5 -15.21 -15.62 -18.57
CA ASP A 5 -16.50 -15.30 -19.20
C ASP A 5 -16.65 -13.81 -19.61
N GLY A 6 -15.60 -13.00 -19.50
CA GLY A 6 -15.64 -11.59 -19.92
C GLY A 6 -16.53 -10.67 -19.08
N GLY A 7 -16.95 -11.10 -17.88
CA GLY A 7 -17.78 -10.27 -16.98
C GLY A 7 -17.08 -9.00 -16.45
N PRO A 8 -17.83 -8.04 -15.86
CA PRO A 8 -17.26 -6.83 -15.29
C PRO A 8 -16.29 -7.15 -14.14
N GLU A 9 -15.15 -6.46 -14.12
CA GLU A 9 -14.02 -6.72 -13.22
C GLU A 9 -14.38 -6.84 -11.72
N PRO A 10 -15.28 -6.00 -11.15
CA PRO A 10 -15.65 -6.12 -9.74
C PRO A 10 -16.30 -7.47 -9.39
N VAL A 11 -17.05 -8.06 -10.31
CA VAL A 11 -17.73 -9.35 -10.11
C VAL A 11 -16.70 -10.49 -10.12
N LYS A 12 -15.70 -10.41 -10.99
CA LYS A 12 -14.58 -11.38 -11.03
C LYS A 12 -13.79 -11.35 -9.73
N ARG A 13 -13.36 -10.15 -9.29
CA ARG A 13 -12.62 -9.99 -8.03
C ARG A 13 -13.40 -10.51 -6.82
N ALA A 14 -14.73 -10.32 -6.80
CA ALA A 14 -15.58 -10.83 -5.73
C ALA A 14 -15.60 -12.36 -5.67
N LYS A 15 -15.71 -13.02 -6.83
CA LYS A 15 -15.69 -14.48 -6.96
C LYS A 15 -14.33 -15.08 -6.59
N GLU A 16 -13.25 -14.56 -7.16
CA GLU A 16 -11.87 -15.01 -6.86
C GLU A 16 -11.54 -14.88 -5.37
N ARG A 17 -12.05 -13.83 -4.73
CA ARG A 17 -11.92 -13.63 -3.28
C ARG A 17 -12.66 -14.68 -2.49
N GLU A 18 -13.89 -15.02 -2.88
CA GLU A 18 -14.66 -16.08 -2.22
C GLU A 18 -13.97 -17.44 -2.35
N GLU A 19 -13.51 -17.78 -3.55
CA GLU A 19 -12.77 -19.02 -3.82
C GLU A 19 -11.50 -19.09 -2.97
N THR A 20 -10.68 -18.04 -2.97
CA THR A 20 -9.44 -17.97 -2.19
C THR A 20 -9.71 -18.06 -0.69
N ASN A 21 -10.79 -17.43 -0.20
CA ASN A 21 -11.19 -17.52 1.20
C ASN A 21 -11.50 -18.95 1.60
N ASN A 22 -12.15 -19.74 0.74
CA ASN A 22 -12.54 -21.10 1.08
C ASN A 22 -11.35 -22.08 1.12
N LEU A 23 -10.22 -21.74 0.48
CA LEU A 23 -9.02 -22.57 0.45
C LEU A 23 -8.11 -22.41 1.67
N VAL A 24 -8.23 -21.31 2.41
CA VAL A 24 -7.32 -21.01 3.53
C VAL A 24 -7.78 -21.71 4.80
N ASP A 25 -6.83 -22.36 5.48
CA ASP A 25 -7.04 -23.07 6.74
C ASP A 25 -7.71 -22.14 7.79
N PRO A 26 -8.79 -22.58 8.46
CA PRO A 26 -9.44 -21.81 9.52
C PRO A 26 -8.49 -21.36 10.65
N ALA A 27 -7.47 -22.15 10.99
CA ALA A 27 -6.50 -21.80 12.02
C ALA A 27 -5.65 -20.60 11.61
N ILE A 28 -5.26 -20.51 10.33
CA ILE A 28 -4.51 -19.38 9.79
C ILE A 28 -5.39 -18.12 9.74
N LYS A 29 -6.69 -18.27 9.44
CA LYS A 29 -7.64 -17.14 9.47
C LYS A 29 -7.84 -16.56 10.87
N ALA A 30 -7.72 -17.39 11.90
CA ALA A 30 -7.89 -17.00 13.29
C ALA A 30 -6.58 -16.45 13.92
N ASP A 31 -5.45 -16.59 13.23
CA ASP A 31 -4.16 -16.11 13.71
C ASP A 31 -4.05 -14.58 13.55
N THR A 32 -3.98 -13.88 14.68
CA THR A 32 -3.95 -12.42 14.71
C THR A 32 -2.60 -11.92 14.21
N GLY A 33 -2.63 -11.13 13.14
CA GLY A 33 -1.43 -10.63 12.47
C GLY A 33 -0.98 -11.49 11.27
N ALA A 34 -1.62 -12.64 11.03
CA ALA A 34 -1.36 -13.43 9.84
C ALA A 34 -1.97 -12.77 8.59
N SER A 35 -1.13 -12.41 7.63
CA SER A 35 -1.57 -11.92 6.31
C SER A 35 -1.72 -13.08 5.33
N TRP A 36 -2.84 -13.80 5.43
CA TRP A 36 -3.05 -15.07 4.73
C TRP A 36 -3.44 -14.92 3.26
N ARG A 37 -3.84 -13.73 2.82
CA ARG A 37 -4.15 -13.46 1.40
C ARG A 37 -2.91 -13.06 0.59
N GLY A 38 -1.79 -12.74 1.24
CA GLY A 38 -0.55 -12.34 0.58
C GLY A 38 -0.62 -11.04 -0.23
N LEU A 39 -1.71 -10.27 -0.09
CA LEU A 39 -1.92 -9.00 -0.76
C LEU A 39 -1.64 -7.83 0.18
N TYR A 40 -0.87 -6.88 -0.32
CA TYR A 40 -0.37 -5.74 0.44
C TYR A 40 -0.44 -4.47 -0.40
N GLU A 41 -0.76 -3.37 0.26
CA GLU A 41 -0.77 -2.05 -0.33
C GLU A 41 0.39 -1.22 0.24
N LEU A 42 1.09 -0.50 -0.63
CA LEU A 42 2.16 0.42 -0.22
C LEU A 42 1.53 1.66 0.41
N VAL A 43 1.85 1.93 1.68
CA VAL A 43 1.21 3.02 2.44
C VAL A 43 2.18 4.10 2.88
N ALA A 44 3.46 3.79 3.01
CA ALA A 44 4.49 4.78 3.32
C ALA A 44 5.87 4.39 2.74
N ILE A 45 6.70 5.39 2.53
CA ILE A 45 8.07 5.27 2.02
C ILE A 45 8.96 6.17 2.86
N ALA A 46 10.08 5.65 3.34
CA ALA A 46 11.20 6.46 3.80
C ALA A 46 12.25 6.48 2.69
N MET A 47 12.57 7.66 2.19
CA MET A 47 13.55 7.89 1.13
C MET A 47 14.82 8.48 1.75
N HIS A 48 15.97 8.03 1.27
CA HIS A 48 17.26 8.63 1.61
C HIS A 48 17.81 9.36 0.40
N LYS A 49 18.21 10.62 0.61
CA LYS A 49 18.89 11.46 -0.36
C LYS A 49 20.33 11.70 0.07
N GLY A 50 21.28 11.02 -0.54
CA GLY A 50 22.71 11.23 -0.37
C GLY A 50 23.54 10.03 -0.81
N ALA A 51 24.82 10.28 -1.12
CA ALA A 51 25.73 9.25 -1.61
C ALA A 51 26.20 8.24 -0.55
N ALA A 52 26.03 8.54 0.75
CA ALA A 52 26.50 7.69 1.85
C ALA A 52 25.56 7.75 3.05
N ALA A 53 25.41 6.63 3.76
CA ALA A 53 24.51 6.48 4.91
C ALA A 53 24.87 7.36 6.13
N GLY A 54 26.13 7.80 6.26
CA GLY A 54 26.57 8.72 7.32
C GLY A 54 26.28 10.20 7.04
N SER A 55 25.64 10.50 5.91
CA SER A 55 25.32 11.85 5.44
C SER A 55 24.01 11.83 4.65
N GLY A 56 23.56 12.99 4.16
CA GLY A 56 22.35 13.09 3.37
C GLY A 56 21.12 13.47 4.19
N HIS A 57 19.94 13.18 3.64
CA HIS A 57 18.66 13.64 4.16
C HIS A 57 17.58 12.59 4.02
N TYR A 58 16.76 12.41 5.05
CA TYR A 58 15.63 11.47 5.02
C TYR A 58 14.34 12.22 4.77
N ILE A 59 13.54 11.71 3.84
CA ILE A 59 12.25 12.29 3.48
C ILE A 59 11.19 11.19 3.60
N GLY A 60 10.13 11.47 4.34
CA GLY A 60 8.99 10.56 4.49
C GLY A 60 7.93 10.82 3.44
N PHE A 61 7.30 9.76 2.95
CA PHE A 61 6.10 9.84 2.12
C PHE A 61 5.04 8.91 2.71
N ALA A 62 3.79 9.34 2.78
CA ALA A 62 2.69 8.48 3.20
C ALA A 62 1.39 8.81 2.45
N ILE A 63 0.61 7.81 2.12
CA ILE A 63 -0.67 7.99 1.43
C ILE A 63 -1.66 8.76 2.32
N LYS A 64 -2.42 9.69 1.77
CA LYS A 64 -3.29 10.57 2.56
C LYS A 64 -4.38 9.81 3.32
N SER A 65 -4.90 8.74 2.73
CA SER A 65 -5.92 7.87 3.31
C SER A 65 -5.54 7.25 4.66
N VAL A 66 -4.25 7.01 4.96
CA VAL A 66 -3.85 6.47 6.28
C VAL A 66 -4.13 7.44 7.44
N PHE A 67 -4.28 8.74 7.17
CA PHE A 67 -4.55 9.76 8.19
C PHE A 67 -6.03 10.13 8.29
N HIS A 68 -6.81 9.91 7.22
CA HIS A 68 -8.18 10.40 7.10
C HIS A 68 -9.24 9.31 7.09
N ALA A 69 -8.87 8.05 6.84
CA ALA A 69 -9.78 6.93 7.06
C ALA A 69 -9.86 6.62 8.57
N PRO A 70 -11.05 6.44 9.16
CA PRO A 70 -11.17 6.00 10.55
C PRO A 70 -10.47 4.64 10.69
N VAL A 71 -9.31 4.67 11.34
CA VAL A 71 -8.40 3.53 11.50
C VAL A 71 -9.03 2.39 12.32
N ALA A 72 -10.14 2.65 13.01
CA ALA A 72 -10.85 1.68 13.83
C ALA A 72 -11.59 0.61 12.99
N ASP A 73 -12.33 1.00 11.94
CA ASP A 73 -13.30 0.12 11.26
C ASP A 73 -13.18 0.15 9.72
N MET A 74 -11.98 -0.07 9.17
CA MET A 74 -11.84 -0.20 7.72
C MET A 74 -12.50 -1.50 7.20
N ASP A 75 -13.75 -1.37 6.79
CA ASP A 75 -14.42 -2.24 5.84
C ASP A 75 -13.77 -2.09 4.43
N ILE A 76 -14.03 -3.03 3.53
CA ILE A 76 -13.56 -3.06 2.13
C ILE A 76 -13.78 -1.73 1.39
N ASN A 77 -14.84 -1.00 1.72
CA ASN A 77 -15.12 0.33 1.16
C ASN A 77 -14.05 1.40 1.49
N ALA A 78 -13.37 1.28 2.63
CA ALA A 78 -12.26 2.17 3.00
C ALA A 78 -11.00 1.86 2.20
N LEU A 79 -10.84 0.61 1.74
CA LEU A 79 -9.70 0.21 0.91
C LEU A 79 -9.89 0.63 -0.55
N ASP A 80 -11.12 0.55 -1.08
CA ASP A 80 -11.42 1.14 -2.39
C ASP A 80 -11.21 2.67 -2.36
N ALA A 81 -11.43 3.32 -1.21
CA ALA A 81 -11.07 4.73 -1.01
C ALA A 81 -9.55 4.96 -0.94
N ILE A 82 -8.75 3.99 -0.46
CA ILE A 82 -7.28 4.02 -0.53
C ILE A 82 -6.81 3.86 -1.99
N GLU A 83 -7.43 2.99 -2.78
CA GLU A 83 -7.14 2.83 -4.21
C GLU A 83 -7.57 4.06 -5.04
N ALA A 84 -8.64 4.76 -4.62
CA ALA A 84 -9.12 5.98 -5.24
C ALA A 84 -8.37 7.26 -4.79
N ASP A 85 -7.58 7.18 -3.71
CA ASP A 85 -6.76 8.29 -3.24
C ASP A 85 -5.41 8.30 -3.99
N GLU A 86 -5.25 9.31 -4.83
CA GLU A 86 -4.05 9.49 -5.65
C GLU A 86 -3.01 10.42 -4.99
N ASP A 87 -3.33 11.00 -3.83
CA ASP A 87 -2.48 12.01 -3.19
C ASP A 87 -1.70 11.44 -1.99
N TRP A 88 -0.40 11.72 -2.01
CA TRP A 88 0.54 11.41 -0.94
C TRP A 88 0.95 12.67 -0.20
N TYR A 89 1.27 12.54 1.06
CA TYR A 89 2.00 13.57 1.80
C TYR A 89 3.49 13.30 1.72
N LYS A 90 4.25 14.34 1.42
CA LYS A 90 5.71 14.40 1.57
C LYS A 90 6.04 15.15 2.85
N PHE A 91 6.81 14.51 3.72
CA PHE A 91 7.31 15.02 4.99
C PHE A 91 8.82 15.26 4.85
N ASP A 92 9.21 16.51 4.72
CA ASP A 92 10.58 16.98 4.55
C ASP A 92 10.91 17.86 5.78
N ASP A 93 11.25 17.19 6.89
CA ASP A 93 11.35 17.77 8.24
C ASP A 93 10.06 18.53 8.65
N ASP A 94 10.15 19.85 8.81
CA ASP A 94 9.05 20.74 9.19
C ASP A 94 8.14 21.10 8.01
N LYS A 95 8.52 20.71 6.78
CA LYS A 95 7.79 21.04 5.56
C LYS A 95 6.94 19.85 5.11
N VAL A 96 5.63 20.04 5.18
CA VAL A 96 4.65 19.08 4.67
C VAL A 96 4.06 19.59 3.37
N SER A 97 4.09 18.77 2.31
CA SER A 97 3.52 19.11 1.01
C SER A 97 2.78 17.93 0.38
N LEU A 98 1.87 18.22 -0.55
CA LEU A 98 1.25 17.17 -1.38
C LEU A 98 2.26 16.64 -2.40
N PHE A 99 2.15 15.35 -2.70
CA PHE A 99 2.95 14.62 -3.65
C PHE A 99 2.02 13.69 -4.45
N SER A 100 2.08 13.77 -5.77
CA SER A 100 1.19 12.98 -6.63
C SER A 100 1.70 11.55 -6.76
N ARG A 101 0.77 10.58 -6.77
CA ARG A 101 1.06 9.16 -7.02
C ARG A 101 1.86 8.91 -8.29
N ASP A 102 1.61 9.66 -9.36
CA ASP A 102 2.32 9.50 -10.64
C ASP A 102 3.82 9.76 -10.52
N LYS A 103 4.24 10.51 -9.49
CA LYS A 103 5.64 10.81 -9.21
C LYS A 103 6.29 9.78 -8.28
N LEU A 104 5.56 8.81 -7.72
CA LEU A 104 6.16 7.80 -6.85
C LEU A 104 7.20 6.94 -7.58
N GLY A 105 6.99 6.70 -8.87
CA GLY A 105 7.95 5.98 -9.70
C GLY A 105 9.33 6.64 -9.75
N THR A 106 9.44 7.95 -9.49
CA THR A 106 10.74 8.64 -9.46
C THR A 106 11.53 8.37 -8.18
N LEU A 107 10.95 7.68 -7.20
CA LEU A 107 11.60 7.32 -5.93
C LEU A 107 12.32 5.96 -5.99
N ASP A 108 12.25 5.26 -7.14
CA ASP A 108 12.84 3.93 -7.34
C ASP A 108 14.38 3.93 -7.42
N GLY A 109 15.00 5.13 -7.44
CA GLY A 109 16.44 5.32 -7.56
C GLY A 109 16.98 5.25 -8.99
N SER A 110 16.13 5.02 -10.00
CA SER A 110 16.53 4.90 -11.41
C SER A 110 16.91 6.23 -12.05
N SER A 111 16.55 7.36 -11.41
CA SER A 111 16.79 8.70 -11.95
C SER A 111 18.24 9.20 -11.81
N GLY A 112 19.12 8.45 -11.13
CA GLY A 112 20.53 8.82 -10.95
C GLY A 112 20.75 10.05 -10.07
N GLU A 113 19.68 10.65 -9.54
CA GLU A 113 19.76 11.53 -8.38
C GLU A 113 20.06 10.64 -7.16
N ASP A 114 20.84 11.13 -6.19
CA ASP A 114 21.24 10.38 -4.97
C ASP A 114 20.07 10.01 -4.03
N SER A 115 18.86 9.92 -4.56
CA SER A 115 17.57 9.84 -3.93
C SER A 115 16.96 8.47 -4.21
N SER A 116 16.85 7.61 -3.22
CA SER A 116 16.27 6.27 -3.39
C SER A 116 15.37 5.88 -2.23
N ALA A 117 14.31 5.12 -2.55
CA ALA A 117 13.47 4.49 -1.55
C ALA A 117 14.33 3.56 -0.68
N TYR A 118 14.35 3.81 0.62
CA TYR A 118 15.17 3.09 1.58
C TYR A 118 14.34 2.09 2.40
N VAL A 119 13.17 2.52 2.89
CA VAL A 119 12.20 1.65 3.57
C VAL A 119 10.84 1.80 2.90
N LEU A 120 10.21 0.67 2.59
CA LEU A 120 8.84 0.60 2.09
C LEU A 120 7.96 -0.01 3.17
N VAL A 121 6.89 0.70 3.53
CA VAL A 121 5.92 0.23 4.52
C VAL A 121 4.66 -0.22 3.79
N TYR A 122 4.35 -1.49 3.96
CA TYR A 122 3.18 -2.13 3.38
C TYR A 122 2.16 -2.44 4.46
N GLN A 123 0.89 -2.20 4.14
CA GLN A 123 -0.24 -2.64 4.95
C GLN A 123 -0.88 -3.85 4.29
N SER A 124 -1.26 -4.86 5.08
CA SER A 124 -2.05 -5.95 4.52
C SER A 124 -3.39 -5.40 4.04
N ARG A 125 -3.76 -5.78 2.81
CA ARG A 125 -4.98 -5.35 2.14
C ARG A 125 -6.26 -5.68 2.94
N TYR A 126 -6.19 -6.68 3.83
CA TYR A 126 -7.34 -7.13 4.59
C TYR A 126 -6.99 -7.18 6.08
N LYS A 127 -7.86 -6.57 6.89
CA LYS A 127 -7.74 -6.66 8.35
C LYS A 127 -7.98 -8.09 8.83
N TRP A 128 -7.21 -8.48 9.83
CA TRP A 128 -7.54 -9.58 10.75
C TRP A 128 -8.85 -9.23 11.47
N LYS A 129 -9.76 -10.20 11.55
CA LYS A 129 -10.99 -10.06 12.35
C LYS A 129 -10.70 -10.29 13.82
#